data_AF-A0A0C2THS0-F1
#
_entry.id   AF-A0A0C2THS0-F1
#
_cell.length_a   1.000
_cell.length_b   1.000
_cell.length_c   1.000
_cell.angle_alpha   90.00
_cell.angle_beta   90.00
_cell.angle_gamma   90.00
#
_symmetry.space_group_name_H-M   'P 1'
#
loop_
_entity.id
_entity.type
_entity.pdbx_description
1 polymer ?
#
loop_
_entity_poly.entity_id
_entity_poly.type
_entity_poly.pdbx_seq_one_letter_code
_entity_poly.pdbx_strand_id
1 'polypeptide(L)'
;VFGSALFIFCELGTLQAFGVYQDFYTREYLSNYTASDISWIGGLQAFFELALGILGGKLFDAGYCRPMLIFASVMFSFSYFMLSFAQQGQYYQVFLSQGVGVGFPMGLIFVPASTLSVRHFKSEAKQALGIIFASGSLGAVIYASKRPTLFAISLLTQNGSHAKLLAQLWNRVCWTVRVTALVSAVLLLIANLIITVPPRVKPPPSSPISSQKSLLHWPYILICMSGFFAILGCYFPFFLVQLFAVEHGISGTLVFYSLAIINISSVFSRVIVNSLVKKFGAFHLSIISCALNGFATFGMLACYTPTGLVLFSICYGACYGSTFSLYGPLSVHVAPSKDTGKVLGYAWTSSSVAAVIGTPLGAALVGKDYIWWRGVLFAALCYFVAAVLQLVARGIHARHLREKKVGKGLI
;
A
#
# COMPACT_ATOMS: atom_id res chain seq x y z
N VAL A 1 -18.01 5.54 9.28
CA VAL A 1 -17.38 4.46 8.47
C VAL A 1 -17.45 4.77 6.99
N PHE A 2 -18.64 4.91 6.39
CA PHE A 2 -18.78 5.09 4.94
C PHE A 2 -17.97 6.26 4.36
N GLY A 3 -18.03 7.45 4.96
CA GLY A 3 -17.20 8.59 4.53
C GLY A 3 -15.69 8.30 4.56
N SER A 4 -15.16 7.74 5.65
CA SER A 4 -13.76 7.28 5.72
C SER A 4 -13.43 6.19 4.70
N ALA A 5 -14.38 5.29 4.42
CA ALA A 5 -14.20 4.24 3.44
C ALA A 5 -14.09 4.79 2.01
N LEU A 6 -14.81 5.86 1.66
CA LEU A 6 -14.68 6.54 0.37
C LEU A 6 -13.32 7.22 0.19
N PHE A 7 -12.81 7.87 1.24
CA PHE A 7 -11.46 8.42 1.25
C PHE A 7 -10.40 7.35 0.95
N ILE A 8 -10.42 6.27 1.73
CA ILE A 8 -9.47 5.16 1.59
C ILE A 8 -9.67 4.38 0.28
N PHE A 9 -10.90 4.31 -0.23
CA PHE A 9 -11.20 3.73 -1.53
C PHE A 9 -10.44 4.44 -2.65
N CYS A 10 -10.48 5.79 -2.68
CA CYS A 10 -9.78 6.58 -3.70
C CYS A 10 -8.26 6.48 -3.54
N GLU A 11 -7.80 6.59 -2.30
CA GLU A 11 -6.40 6.66 -1.91
C GLU A 11 -5.69 5.31 -2.10
N LEU A 12 -5.97 4.33 -1.23
CA LEU A 12 -5.37 2.99 -1.30
C LEU A 12 -5.72 2.26 -2.60
N GLY A 13 -6.90 2.55 -3.16
CA GLY A 13 -7.29 1.98 -4.44
C GLY A 13 -6.38 2.43 -5.58
N THR A 14 -6.01 3.70 -5.60
CA THR A 14 -5.04 4.23 -6.57
C THR A 14 -3.68 3.57 -6.41
N LEU A 15 -3.15 3.52 -5.18
CA LEU A 15 -1.83 2.97 -4.94
C LEU A 15 -1.76 1.49 -5.30
N GLN A 16 -2.77 0.72 -4.89
CA GLN A 16 -2.81 -0.70 -5.20
C GLN A 16 -3.11 -0.95 -6.69
N ALA A 17 -3.76 -0.03 -7.41
CA ALA A 17 -3.89 -0.14 -8.87
C ALA A 17 -2.62 0.26 -9.63
N PHE A 18 -1.55 0.72 -8.96
CA PHE A 18 -0.35 1.23 -9.65
C PHE A 18 0.33 0.22 -10.58
N GLY A 19 0.23 -1.09 -10.32
CA GLY A 19 0.78 -2.12 -11.23
C GLY A 19 0.25 -2.01 -12.67
N VAL A 20 -0.99 -1.53 -12.83
CA VAL A 20 -1.60 -1.31 -14.16
C VAL A 20 -0.93 -0.16 -14.88
N TYR A 21 -0.59 0.90 -14.14
CA TYR A 21 0.16 2.06 -14.64
C TYR A 21 1.61 1.69 -14.91
N GLN A 22 2.24 0.89 -14.05
CA GLN A 22 3.61 0.41 -14.21
C GLN A 22 3.79 -0.35 -15.52
N ASP A 23 2.92 -1.32 -15.83
CA ASP A 23 2.94 -2.05 -17.10
C ASP A 23 2.72 -1.11 -18.30
N PHE A 24 1.68 -0.26 -18.24
CA PHE A 24 1.34 0.67 -19.32
C PHE A 24 2.46 1.67 -19.62
N TYR A 25 3.04 2.26 -18.58
CA TYR A 25 4.14 3.21 -18.72
C TYR A 25 5.38 2.56 -19.29
N THR A 26 5.70 1.34 -18.86
CA THR A 26 6.91 0.64 -19.35
C THR A 26 6.77 0.28 -20.83
N ARG A 27 5.59 -0.16 -21.26
CA ARG A 27 5.40 -0.70 -22.61
C ARG A 27 5.00 0.34 -23.67
N GLU A 28 4.15 1.29 -23.30
CA GLU A 28 3.45 2.13 -24.29
C GLU A 28 3.74 3.63 -24.14
N TYR A 29 3.87 4.14 -22.91
CA TYR A 29 3.84 5.59 -22.66
C TYR A 29 5.21 6.23 -22.36
N LEU A 30 6.07 5.54 -21.63
CA LEU A 30 7.41 5.97 -21.21
C LEU A 30 8.45 4.94 -21.66
N SER A 31 8.33 4.42 -22.87
CA SER A 31 9.19 3.35 -23.43
C SER A 31 10.68 3.68 -23.46
N ASN A 32 11.06 4.96 -23.36
CA ASN A 32 12.45 5.40 -23.28
C ASN A 32 13.08 5.22 -21.88
N TYR A 33 12.27 4.90 -20.86
CA TYR A 33 12.69 4.76 -19.46
C TYR A 33 12.64 3.30 -19.03
N THR A 34 13.47 2.95 -18.04
CA THR A 34 13.49 1.58 -17.52
C THR A 34 12.31 1.33 -16.57
N ALA A 35 11.95 0.06 -16.37
CA ALA A 35 10.94 -0.31 -15.37
C ALA A 35 11.33 0.19 -13.96
N SER A 36 12.63 0.28 -13.65
CA SER A 36 13.15 0.88 -12.42
C SER A 36 12.82 2.36 -12.30
N ASP A 37 13.06 3.14 -13.35
CA ASP A 37 12.77 4.58 -13.35
C ASP A 37 11.28 4.82 -13.11
N ILE A 38 10.41 4.08 -13.82
CA ILE A 38 8.96 4.20 -13.70
C ILE A 38 8.46 3.78 -12.30
N SER A 39 9.10 2.77 -11.70
CA SER A 39 8.72 2.27 -10.37
C SER A 39 8.86 3.32 -9.27
N TRP A 40 9.70 4.35 -9.45
CA TRP A 40 9.82 5.45 -8.48
C TRP A 40 8.51 6.23 -8.32
N ILE A 41 7.66 6.29 -9.36
CA ILE A 41 6.38 7.01 -9.31
C ILE A 41 5.44 6.34 -8.29
N GLY A 42 5.33 5.02 -8.31
CA GLY A 42 4.53 4.26 -7.35
C GLY A 42 5.15 4.21 -5.96
N GLY A 43 6.47 4.04 -5.89
CA GLY A 43 7.20 4.05 -4.63
C GLY A 43 7.07 5.38 -3.88
N LEU A 44 7.09 6.50 -4.61
CA LEU A 44 6.93 7.83 -4.01
C LEU A 44 5.52 8.07 -3.46
N GLN A 45 4.48 7.54 -4.13
CA GLN A 45 3.11 7.56 -3.60
C GLN A 45 3.03 6.81 -2.27
N ALA A 46 3.54 5.57 -2.23
CA ALA A 46 3.56 4.76 -1.01
C ALA A 46 4.37 5.43 0.13
N PHE A 47 5.45 6.13 -0.21
CA PHE A 47 6.21 6.89 0.77
C PHE A 47 5.43 8.06 1.35
N PHE A 48 4.79 8.88 0.51
CA PHE A 48 4.02 10.01 1.02
C PHE A 48 2.86 9.53 1.88
N GLU A 49 2.17 8.45 1.49
CA GLU A 49 1.14 7.81 2.30
C GLU A 49 1.64 7.48 3.72
N LEU A 50 2.76 6.76 3.81
CA LEU A 50 3.29 6.28 5.09
C LEU A 50 4.02 7.39 5.90
N ALA A 51 4.76 8.28 5.23
CA ALA A 51 5.56 9.33 5.87
C ALA A 51 4.70 10.51 6.32
N LEU A 52 3.84 11.03 5.44
CA LEU A 52 2.98 12.17 5.76
C LEU A 52 1.79 11.79 6.64
N GLY A 53 1.54 10.49 6.86
CA GLY A 53 0.60 10.02 7.87
C GLY A 53 0.86 10.62 9.27
N ILE A 54 2.13 10.86 9.64
CA ILE A 54 2.46 11.57 10.89
C ILE A 54 1.95 13.01 10.87
N LEU A 55 2.16 13.71 9.75
CA LEU A 55 1.71 15.09 9.58
C LEU A 55 0.18 15.17 9.61
N GLY A 56 -0.50 14.27 8.88
CA GLY A 56 -1.95 14.12 8.91
C GLY A 56 -2.48 13.86 10.33
N GLY A 57 -1.83 12.98 11.09
CA GLY A 57 -2.15 12.71 12.50
C GLY A 57 -2.00 13.94 13.40
N LYS A 58 -0.88 14.68 13.28
CA LYS A 58 -0.65 15.92 14.05
C LYS A 58 -1.69 16.99 13.74
N LEU A 59 -2.00 17.21 12.47
CA LEU A 59 -3.02 18.18 12.04
C LEU A 59 -4.42 17.78 12.53
N PHE A 60 -4.72 16.48 12.51
CA PHE A 60 -5.94 15.91 13.06
C PHE A 60 -6.07 16.17 14.57
N ASP A 61 -5.01 15.94 15.34
CA ASP A 61 -4.99 16.18 16.79
C ASP A 61 -5.00 17.68 17.16
N ALA A 62 -4.47 18.54 16.27
CA ALA A 62 -4.55 19.99 16.39
C ALA A 62 -5.98 20.53 16.17
N GLY A 63 -6.85 19.74 15.51
CA GLY A 63 -8.25 20.10 15.24
C GLY A 63 -8.52 20.51 13.79
N TYR A 64 -7.52 20.47 12.90
CA TYR A 64 -7.65 20.89 11.50
C TYR A 64 -8.17 19.79 10.57
N CYS A 65 -8.89 18.81 11.10
CA CYS A 65 -9.31 17.63 10.35
C CYS A 65 -10.13 17.96 9.08
N ARG A 66 -11.19 18.77 9.19
CA ARG A 66 -12.05 19.12 8.04
C ARG A 66 -11.29 19.91 6.96
N PRO A 67 -10.64 21.05 7.28
CA PRO A 67 -9.89 21.82 6.29
C PRO A 67 -8.83 21.00 5.56
N MET A 68 -8.13 20.13 6.30
CA MET A 68 -7.09 19.26 5.74
C MET A 68 -7.67 18.18 4.80
N LEU A 69 -8.79 17.52 5.16
CA LEU A 69 -9.43 16.55 4.27
C LEU A 69 -9.94 17.20 2.98
N ILE A 70 -10.51 18.42 3.07
CA ILE A 70 -10.95 19.19 1.90
C ILE A 70 -9.75 19.54 1.03
N PHE A 71 -8.69 20.09 1.61
CA PHE A 71 -7.45 20.43 0.91
C PHE A 71 -6.85 19.22 0.19
N ALA A 72 -6.70 18.10 0.91
CA ALA A 72 -6.17 16.87 0.34
C ALA A 72 -7.06 16.34 -0.80
N SER A 73 -8.38 16.47 -0.69
CA SER A 73 -9.32 16.01 -1.73
C SER A 73 -9.23 16.84 -3.01
N VAL A 74 -9.15 18.17 -2.86
CA VAL A 74 -8.97 19.09 -3.98
C VAL A 74 -7.63 18.84 -4.66
N MET A 75 -6.56 18.73 -3.87
CA MET A 75 -5.22 18.45 -4.38
C MET A 75 -5.16 17.10 -5.12
N PHE A 76 -5.71 16.02 -4.54
CA PHE A 76 -5.75 14.69 -5.16
C PHE A 76 -6.47 14.73 -6.52
N SER A 77 -7.64 15.37 -6.57
CA SER A 77 -8.44 15.48 -7.79
C SER A 77 -7.74 16.35 -8.84
N PHE A 78 -7.16 17.46 -8.41
CA PHE A 78 -6.38 18.36 -9.27
C PHE A 78 -5.16 17.66 -9.87
N SER A 79 -4.40 16.92 -9.06
CA SER A 79 -3.22 16.19 -9.52
C SER A 79 -3.54 15.10 -10.52
N TYR A 80 -4.64 14.36 -10.32
CA TYR A 80 -5.12 13.41 -11.31
C TYR A 80 -5.60 14.09 -12.61
N PHE A 81 -6.24 15.26 -12.50
CA PHE A 81 -6.59 16.04 -13.68
C PHE A 81 -5.35 16.55 -14.41
N MET A 82 -4.31 16.98 -13.68
CA MET A 82 -3.02 17.36 -14.25
C MET A 82 -2.30 16.19 -14.92
N LEU A 83 -2.40 14.98 -14.36
CA LEU A 83 -1.87 13.77 -14.99
C LEU A 83 -2.49 13.52 -16.37
N SER A 84 -3.74 13.95 -16.62
CA SER A 84 -4.34 13.86 -17.96
C SER A 84 -3.65 14.75 -19.00
N PHE A 85 -2.89 15.76 -18.60
CA PHE A 85 -2.15 16.63 -19.52
C PHE A 85 -0.68 16.24 -19.67
N ALA A 86 -0.19 15.26 -18.89
CA ALA A 86 1.14 14.72 -19.09
C ALA A 86 1.27 14.26 -20.54
N GLN A 87 2.43 14.50 -21.17
CA GLN A 87 2.80 14.19 -22.55
C GLN A 87 3.53 12.83 -22.64
N GLN A 88 3.38 12.11 -23.77
CA GLN A 88 4.08 10.84 -23.97
C GLN A 88 5.60 11.07 -23.94
N GLY A 89 6.34 10.16 -23.30
CA GLY A 89 7.79 10.27 -23.17
C GLY A 89 8.28 11.35 -22.18
N GLN A 90 7.39 12.12 -21.55
CA GLN A 90 7.75 13.15 -20.56
C GLN A 90 7.64 12.62 -19.13
N TYR A 91 8.66 11.88 -18.67
CA TYR A 91 8.68 11.27 -17.34
C TYR A 91 8.42 12.26 -16.20
N TYR A 92 9.02 13.45 -16.26
CA TYR A 92 8.86 14.47 -15.22
C TYR A 92 7.40 14.88 -14.97
N GLN A 93 6.60 14.98 -16.04
CA GLN A 93 5.19 15.38 -15.93
C GLN A 93 4.37 14.31 -15.20
N VAL A 94 4.60 13.03 -15.50
CA VAL A 94 3.96 11.90 -14.84
C VAL A 94 4.44 11.77 -13.39
N PHE A 95 5.75 11.91 -13.17
CA PHE A 95 6.37 11.83 -11.84
C PHE A 95 5.85 12.90 -10.89
N LEU A 96 5.75 14.15 -11.36
CA LEU A 96 5.27 15.26 -10.54
C LEU A 96 3.76 15.17 -10.28
N SER A 97 2.96 14.84 -11.29
CA SER A 97 1.50 14.79 -11.15
C SER A 97 1.03 13.57 -10.35
N GLN A 98 1.56 12.37 -10.62
CA GLN A 98 1.13 11.15 -9.97
C GLN A 98 1.99 10.80 -8.75
N GLY A 99 3.32 10.83 -8.88
CA GLY A 99 4.23 10.48 -7.78
C GLY A 99 4.07 11.44 -6.60
N VAL A 100 4.26 12.73 -6.86
CA VAL A 100 4.17 13.78 -5.82
C VAL A 100 2.74 14.26 -5.63
N GLY A 101 2.08 14.67 -6.72
CA GLY A 101 0.78 15.34 -6.67
C GLY A 101 -0.33 14.46 -6.10
N VAL A 102 -0.41 13.19 -6.52
CA VAL A 102 -1.36 12.23 -5.94
C VAL A 102 -0.83 11.66 -4.62
N GLY A 103 0.47 11.39 -4.49
CA GLY A 103 1.05 10.84 -3.26
C GLY A 103 0.89 11.73 -2.01
N PHE A 104 1.18 13.02 -2.13
CA PHE A 104 1.12 13.96 -1.00
C PHE A 104 -0.25 14.00 -0.28
N PRO A 105 -1.39 14.19 -0.97
CA PRO A 105 -2.69 14.18 -0.33
C PRO A 105 -3.06 12.81 0.26
N MET A 106 -2.52 11.70 -0.25
CA MET A 106 -2.78 10.37 0.33
C MET A 106 -2.35 10.32 1.80
N GLY A 107 -1.12 10.73 2.12
CA GLY A 107 -0.65 10.71 3.51
C GLY A 107 -1.41 11.66 4.45
N LEU A 108 -2.02 12.74 3.91
CA LEU A 108 -2.90 13.61 4.69
C LEU A 108 -4.28 12.98 4.97
N ILE A 109 -4.73 12.04 4.13
CA ILE A 109 -6.04 11.39 4.24
C ILE A 109 -5.96 10.12 5.10
N PHE A 110 -4.92 9.30 4.92
CA PHE A 110 -4.81 7.96 5.48
C PHE A 110 -5.09 7.87 6.99
N VAL A 111 -4.28 8.57 7.79
CA VAL A 111 -4.34 8.52 9.26
C VAL A 111 -5.62 9.17 9.79
N PRO A 112 -6.03 10.36 9.32
CA PRO A 112 -7.25 11.02 9.79
C PRO A 112 -8.52 10.23 9.44
N ALA A 113 -8.64 9.70 8.23
CA ALA A 113 -9.78 8.88 7.81
C ALA A 113 -9.91 7.62 8.69
N SER A 114 -8.78 6.95 8.97
CA SER A 114 -8.72 5.79 9.86
C SER A 114 -9.10 6.15 11.30
N THR A 115 -8.55 7.23 11.83
CA THR A 115 -8.74 7.65 13.24
C THR A 115 -10.18 8.11 13.50
N LEU A 116 -10.81 8.81 12.55
CA LEU A 116 -12.21 9.24 12.66
C LEU A 116 -13.18 8.09 12.88
N SER A 117 -12.94 6.98 12.19
CA SER A 117 -13.80 5.81 12.30
C SER A 117 -13.62 5.06 13.62
N VAL A 118 -12.38 4.96 14.12
CA VAL A 118 -12.10 4.42 15.46
C VAL A 118 -12.73 5.30 16.55
N ARG A 119 -12.70 6.63 16.40
CA ARG A 119 -13.31 7.56 17.38
C ARG A 119 -14.84 7.45 17.44
N HIS A 120 -15.51 7.27 16.30
CA HIS A 120 -16.96 7.11 16.26
C HIS A 120 -17.42 5.73 16.76
N PHE A 121 -16.70 4.66 16.39
CA PHE A 121 -17.10 3.29 16.66
C PHE A 121 -16.14 2.63 17.65
N LYS A 122 -16.08 3.14 18.89
CA LYS A 122 -15.12 2.65 19.89
C LYS A 122 -15.26 1.14 20.18
N SER A 123 -16.49 0.64 20.32
CA SER A 123 -16.76 -0.79 20.54
C SER A 123 -16.35 -1.64 19.33
N GLU A 124 -16.69 -1.16 18.13
CA GLU A 124 -16.51 -1.90 16.87
C GLU A 124 -15.30 -1.41 16.04
N ALA A 125 -14.31 -0.82 16.70
CA ALA A 125 -13.20 -0.13 16.02
C ALA A 125 -12.43 -1.04 15.05
N LYS A 126 -12.29 -2.31 15.41
CA LYS A 126 -11.63 -3.33 14.57
C LYS A 126 -12.43 -3.64 13.30
N GLN A 127 -13.75 -3.76 13.42
CA GLN A 127 -14.63 -3.99 12.28
C GLN A 127 -14.68 -2.77 11.37
N ALA A 128 -14.78 -1.56 11.95
CA ALA A 128 -14.77 -0.30 11.21
C ALA A 128 -13.48 -0.13 10.39
N LEU A 129 -12.31 -0.37 10.98
CA LEU A 129 -11.03 -0.35 10.25
C LEU A 129 -10.96 -1.43 9.17
N GLY A 130 -11.48 -2.63 9.44
CA GLY A 130 -11.57 -3.70 8.45
C GLY A 130 -12.35 -3.30 7.20
N ILE A 131 -13.54 -2.71 7.38
CA ILE A 131 -14.39 -2.22 6.28
C ILE A 131 -13.68 -1.13 5.47
N ILE A 132 -13.00 -0.21 6.15
CA ILE A 132 -12.27 0.90 5.52
C ILE A 132 -11.09 0.39 4.69
N PHE A 133 -10.29 -0.54 5.21
CA PHE A 133 -9.18 -1.09 4.43
C PHE A 133 -9.63 -2.03 3.32
N ALA A 134 -10.79 -2.69 3.48
CA ALA A 134 -11.42 -3.46 2.42
C ALA A 134 -11.86 -2.56 1.25
N SER A 135 -12.36 -1.34 1.52
CA SER A 135 -12.74 -0.40 0.47
C SER A 135 -11.54 0.03 -0.38
N GLY A 136 -10.35 0.18 0.20
CA GLY A 136 -9.12 0.42 -0.56
C GLY A 136 -8.80 -0.69 -1.56
N SER A 137 -9.02 -1.95 -1.16
CA SER A 137 -8.82 -3.11 -2.04
C SER A 137 -9.88 -3.20 -3.14
N LEU A 138 -11.14 -2.87 -2.82
CA LEU A 138 -12.23 -2.74 -3.81
C LEU A 138 -11.97 -1.58 -4.79
N GLY A 139 -11.44 -0.47 -4.30
CA GLY A 139 -11.00 0.65 -5.12
C GLY A 139 -9.94 0.23 -6.13
N ALA A 140 -8.97 -0.58 -5.69
CA ALA A 140 -7.94 -1.11 -6.58
C ALA A 140 -8.54 -1.94 -7.73
N VAL A 141 -9.53 -2.78 -7.45
CA VAL A 141 -10.26 -3.54 -8.48
C VAL A 141 -10.92 -2.61 -9.49
N ILE A 142 -11.60 -1.55 -9.03
CA ILE A 142 -12.34 -0.62 -9.90
C ILE A 142 -11.40 0.27 -10.71
N TYR A 143 -10.35 0.83 -10.09
CA TYR A 143 -9.36 1.65 -10.78
C TYR A 143 -8.56 0.82 -11.78
N ALA A 144 -8.22 -0.42 -11.43
CA ALA A 144 -7.63 -1.35 -12.38
C ALA A 144 -8.61 -1.62 -13.54
N SER A 145 -9.90 -1.87 -13.25
CA SER A 145 -10.94 -2.24 -14.23
C SER A 145 -11.26 -1.21 -15.29
N LYS A 146 -10.70 0.00 -15.22
CA LYS A 146 -10.88 1.01 -16.26
C LYS A 146 -10.00 0.81 -17.50
N ARG A 147 -9.02 -0.11 -17.47
CA ARG A 147 -8.18 -0.45 -18.65
C ARG A 147 -8.86 -1.42 -19.64
N PRO A 148 -9.57 -2.50 -19.21
CA PRO A 148 -10.24 -3.43 -20.14
C PRO A 148 -11.46 -2.86 -20.86
N THR A 149 -12.23 -1.95 -20.27
CA THR A 149 -13.42 -1.39 -20.92
C THR A 149 -13.07 -0.59 -22.18
N LEU A 150 -11.83 -0.09 -22.28
CA LEU A 150 -11.31 0.58 -23.47
C LEU A 150 -10.67 -0.38 -24.48
N PHE A 151 -10.26 -1.58 -24.04
CA PHE A 151 -9.84 -2.67 -24.91
C PHE A 151 -11.04 -3.42 -25.54
N ALA A 152 -12.17 -3.52 -24.84
CA ALA A 152 -13.39 -4.08 -25.42
C ALA A 152 -13.97 -3.21 -26.55
N ILE A 153 -13.81 -1.87 -26.46
CA ILE A 153 -14.22 -0.92 -27.50
C ILE A 153 -13.22 -0.88 -28.67
N SER A 154 -11.95 -1.29 -28.47
CA SER A 154 -10.94 -1.32 -29.55
C SER A 154 -11.15 -2.47 -30.54
N LEU A 155 -11.81 -3.57 -30.13
CA LEU A 155 -12.22 -4.64 -31.06
C LEU A 155 -13.26 -4.16 -32.10
N LEU A 156 -13.95 -3.05 -31.85
CA LEU A 156 -14.93 -2.49 -32.78
C LEU A 156 -14.34 -1.51 -33.81
N THR A 157 -13.04 -1.17 -33.73
CA THR A 157 -12.42 -0.16 -34.63
C THR A 157 -11.10 -0.65 -35.22
N GLN A 158 -11.15 -1.78 -35.93
CA GLN A 158 -9.98 -2.43 -36.55
C GLN A 158 -9.60 -1.90 -37.96
N ASN A 159 -9.80 -0.62 -38.27
CA ASN A 159 -9.40 -0.07 -39.58
C ASN A 159 -8.70 1.30 -39.48
N GLY A 160 -7.37 1.32 -39.66
CA GLY A 160 -6.65 2.47 -40.24
C GLY A 160 -5.44 3.03 -39.47
N SER A 161 -4.27 2.97 -40.14
CA SER A 161 -3.13 3.92 -40.12
C SER A 161 -2.46 4.28 -38.77
N HIS A 162 -1.18 3.91 -38.62
CA HIS A 162 -0.34 4.09 -37.41
C HIS A 162 -0.31 5.51 -36.79
N ALA A 163 -0.42 6.59 -37.58
CA ALA A 163 -0.44 7.97 -37.06
C ALA A 163 -1.80 8.36 -36.42
N LYS A 164 -2.92 7.82 -36.93
CA LYS A 164 -4.25 7.98 -36.32
C LYS A 164 -4.37 7.15 -35.05
N LEU A 165 -3.70 5.99 -35.02
CA LEU A 165 -3.64 5.13 -33.85
C LEU A 165 -2.98 5.83 -32.66
N LEU A 166 -1.85 6.51 -32.85
CA LEU A 166 -1.16 7.26 -31.77
C LEU A 166 -2.00 8.45 -31.26
N ALA A 167 -2.62 9.22 -32.15
CA ALA A 167 -3.51 10.32 -31.76
C ALA A 167 -4.79 9.83 -31.05
N GLN A 168 -5.32 8.67 -31.45
CA GLN A 168 -6.46 8.04 -30.78
C GLN A 168 -6.07 7.43 -29.44
N LEU A 169 -4.91 6.77 -29.33
CA LEU A 169 -4.37 6.24 -28.07
C LEU A 169 -4.13 7.37 -27.06
N TRP A 170 -3.57 8.49 -27.52
CA TRP A 170 -3.40 9.72 -26.72
C TRP A 170 -4.72 10.19 -26.10
N ASN A 171 -5.73 10.40 -26.96
CA ASN A 171 -7.04 10.87 -26.53
C ASN A 171 -7.68 9.87 -25.54
N ARG A 172 -7.54 8.56 -25.77
CA ARG A 172 -8.07 7.48 -24.92
C ARG A 172 -7.45 7.44 -23.52
N VAL A 173 -6.12 7.58 -23.41
CA VAL A 173 -5.41 7.58 -22.11
C VAL A 173 -5.80 8.81 -21.28
N CYS A 174 -5.81 9.99 -21.90
CA CYS A 174 -6.26 11.22 -21.26
C CYS A 174 -7.71 11.10 -20.77
N TRP A 175 -8.63 10.54 -21.57
CA TRP A 175 -10.02 10.30 -21.15
C TRP A 175 -10.13 9.34 -19.96
N THR A 176 -9.32 8.27 -19.92
CA THR A 176 -9.31 7.32 -18.80
C THR A 176 -8.90 8.00 -17.49
N VAL A 177 -7.84 8.80 -17.55
CA VAL A 177 -7.32 9.54 -16.40
C VAL A 177 -8.33 10.62 -15.98
N ARG A 178 -9.01 11.30 -16.91
CA ARG A 178 -10.09 12.26 -16.61
C ARG A 178 -11.30 11.61 -15.94
N VAL A 179 -11.77 10.47 -16.43
CA VAL A 179 -12.87 9.72 -15.81
C VAL A 179 -12.45 9.22 -14.42
N THR A 180 -11.18 8.84 -14.25
CA THR A 180 -10.62 8.48 -12.94
C THR A 180 -10.57 9.67 -11.99
N ALA A 181 -10.14 10.84 -12.47
CA ALA A 181 -10.14 12.09 -11.72
C ALA A 181 -11.56 12.49 -11.31
N LEU A 182 -12.52 12.46 -12.23
CA LEU A 182 -13.92 12.84 -11.98
C LEU A 182 -14.59 11.90 -10.98
N VAL A 183 -14.44 10.58 -11.16
CA VAL A 183 -14.98 9.60 -10.21
C VAL A 183 -14.37 9.80 -8.84
N SER A 184 -13.05 9.98 -8.74
CA SER A 184 -12.39 10.23 -7.46
C SER A 184 -12.86 11.54 -6.83
N ALA A 185 -13.02 12.61 -7.62
CA ALA A 185 -13.50 13.90 -7.15
C ALA A 185 -14.94 13.82 -6.59
N VAL A 186 -15.83 13.12 -7.28
CA VAL A 186 -17.22 12.90 -6.83
C VAL A 186 -17.24 12.09 -5.54
N LEU A 187 -16.49 11.00 -5.46
CA LEU A 187 -16.42 10.16 -4.27
C LEU A 187 -15.81 10.92 -3.08
N LEU A 188 -14.75 11.69 -3.30
CA LEU A 188 -14.12 12.52 -2.27
C LEU A 188 -15.03 13.68 -1.84
N LEU A 189 -15.81 14.27 -2.74
CA LEU A 189 -16.82 15.28 -2.41
C LEU A 189 -17.89 14.68 -1.49
N ILE A 190 -18.46 13.54 -1.87
CA ILE A 190 -19.44 12.80 -1.06
C ILE A 190 -18.82 12.43 0.30
N ALA A 191 -17.56 11.99 0.32
CA ALA A 191 -16.85 11.68 1.55
C ALA A 191 -16.76 12.90 2.48
N ASN A 192 -16.38 14.07 1.97
CA ASN A 192 -16.29 15.32 2.73
C ASN A 192 -17.67 15.82 3.24
N LEU A 193 -18.74 15.57 2.50
CA LEU A 193 -20.10 15.94 2.92
C LEU A 193 -20.61 15.06 4.05
N ILE A 194 -20.36 13.74 3.98
CA ILE A 194 -20.87 12.76 4.96
C ILE A 194 -19.97 12.66 6.19
N ILE A 195 -18.67 12.99 6.07
CA ILE A 195 -17.73 12.86 7.19
C ILE A 195 -18.18 13.73 8.36
N THR A 196 -18.29 13.11 9.53
CA THR A 196 -18.59 13.77 10.79
C THR A 196 -17.32 13.77 11.62
N VAL A 197 -16.96 14.93 12.17
CA VAL A 197 -15.81 15.06 13.06
C VAL A 197 -16.35 15.17 14.48
N PRO A 198 -16.06 14.20 15.37
CA PRO A 198 -16.56 14.25 16.72
C PRO A 198 -15.89 15.41 17.50
N PRO A 199 -16.53 15.93 18.56
CA PRO A 199 -15.97 17.01 19.36
C PRO A 199 -14.56 16.69 19.85
N ARG A 200 -13.70 17.71 19.88
CA ARG A 200 -12.31 17.55 20.33
C ARG A 200 -12.31 17.11 21.79
N VAL A 201 -11.94 15.85 22.03
CA VAL A 201 -11.51 15.44 23.37
C VAL A 201 -10.17 16.11 23.59
N LYS A 202 -10.10 17.10 24.50
CA LYS A 202 -8.82 17.67 24.91
C LYS A 202 -7.93 16.50 25.33
N PRO A 203 -6.70 16.37 24.81
CA PRO A 203 -5.78 15.40 25.37
C PRO A 203 -5.73 15.65 26.89
N PRO A 204 -5.72 14.59 27.73
CA PRO A 204 -5.45 14.79 29.15
C PRO A 204 -4.19 15.65 29.27
N PRO A 205 -4.13 16.60 30.22
CA PRO A 205 -3.01 17.52 30.36
C PRO A 205 -1.74 16.72 30.23
N SER A 206 -0.93 17.08 29.22
CA SER A 206 0.28 16.36 28.90
C SER A 206 1.04 16.18 30.20
N SER A 207 1.18 14.93 30.66
CA SER A 207 2.23 14.64 31.61
C SER A 207 3.50 15.25 30.99
N PRO A 208 4.32 15.97 31.78
CA PRO A 208 5.52 16.59 31.28
C PRO A 208 6.30 15.56 30.45
N ILE A 209 7.06 16.04 29.47
CA ILE A 209 7.99 15.28 28.64
C ILE A 209 8.93 14.49 29.59
N SER A 210 8.46 13.36 30.10
CA SER A 210 8.97 12.72 31.33
C SER A 210 8.57 11.23 31.39
N SER A 211 8.33 10.63 30.24
CA SER A 211 8.69 9.21 30.08
C SER A 211 9.13 9.00 28.65
N GLN A 212 10.19 9.70 28.27
CA GLN A 212 11.10 9.27 27.22
C GLN A 212 11.79 7.97 27.69
N LYS A 213 11.00 6.92 27.99
CA LYS A 213 11.50 5.56 27.89
C LYS A 213 11.79 5.40 26.42
N SER A 214 13.06 5.61 26.12
CA SER A 214 13.59 5.69 24.79
C SER A 214 12.99 4.56 23.96
N LEU A 215 12.33 4.91 22.85
CA LEU A 215 11.85 3.91 21.89
C LEU A 215 12.99 3.07 21.31
N LEU A 216 14.24 3.38 21.70
CA LEU A 216 15.41 2.52 21.61
C LEU A 216 15.33 1.25 22.50
N HIS A 217 14.23 0.52 22.41
CA HIS A 217 14.11 -0.82 22.97
C HIS A 217 14.35 -1.83 21.85
N TRP A 218 15.35 -2.70 22.01
CA TRP A 218 15.81 -3.62 20.97
C TRP A 218 14.70 -4.41 20.26
N PRO A 219 13.76 -5.07 20.97
CA PRO A 219 12.62 -5.72 20.33
C PRO A 219 11.81 -4.79 19.42
N TYR A 220 11.60 -3.53 19.80
CA TYR A 220 10.84 -2.59 18.99
C TYR A 220 11.63 -2.11 17.77
N ILE A 221 12.93 -1.81 17.94
CA ILE A 221 13.82 -1.49 16.81
C ILE A 221 13.82 -2.63 15.78
N LEU A 222 13.94 -3.88 16.24
CA LEU A 222 13.93 -5.06 15.37
C LEU A 222 12.59 -5.22 14.63
N ILE A 223 11.45 -4.90 15.28
CA ILE A 223 10.17 -4.85 14.59
C ILE A 223 10.15 -3.77 13.52
N CYS A 224 10.62 -2.54 13.81
CA CYS A 224 10.70 -1.47 12.82
C CYS A 224 11.61 -1.82 11.63
N MET A 225 12.74 -2.50 11.89
CA MET A 225 13.63 -3.03 10.85
C MET A 225 12.93 -4.14 10.05
N SER A 226 12.17 -5.02 10.71
CA SER A 226 11.40 -6.04 10.00
C SER A 226 10.36 -5.43 9.07
N GLY A 227 9.68 -4.35 9.50
CA GLY A 227 8.73 -3.61 8.66
C GLY A 227 9.41 -2.97 7.46
N PHE A 228 10.59 -2.38 7.67
CA PHE A 228 11.43 -1.85 6.59
C PHE A 228 11.71 -2.92 5.53
N PHE A 229 12.28 -4.07 5.92
CA PHE A 229 12.59 -5.14 4.95
C PHE A 229 11.33 -5.76 4.33
N ALA A 230 10.25 -5.95 5.10
CA ALA A 230 9.00 -6.47 4.56
C ALA A 230 8.44 -5.57 3.46
N ILE A 231 8.44 -4.24 3.66
CA ILE A 231 7.97 -3.28 2.66
C ILE A 231 8.96 -3.14 1.49
N LEU A 232 10.26 -3.25 1.75
CA LEU A 232 11.30 -3.20 0.71
C LEU A 232 11.08 -4.26 -0.38
N GLY A 233 10.66 -5.48 0.01
CA GLY A 233 10.32 -6.55 -0.93
C GLY A 233 8.87 -6.57 -1.41
N CYS A 234 7.97 -5.81 -0.77
CA CYS A 234 6.52 -5.96 -0.93
C CYS A 234 5.98 -5.49 -2.28
N TYR A 235 6.41 -4.30 -2.70
CA TYR A 235 5.81 -3.66 -3.87
C TYR A 235 6.39 -4.19 -5.18
N PHE A 236 7.54 -4.85 -5.17
CA PHE A 236 8.14 -5.49 -6.36
C PHE A 236 7.17 -6.48 -7.04
N PRO A 237 6.79 -7.61 -6.41
CA PRO A 237 5.86 -8.56 -7.04
C PRO A 237 4.47 -7.95 -7.25
N PHE A 238 4.05 -7.03 -6.37
CA PHE A 238 2.74 -6.39 -6.46
C PHE A 238 2.61 -5.47 -7.68
N PHE A 239 3.64 -4.69 -8.01
CA PHE A 239 3.65 -3.76 -9.16
C PHE A 239 4.07 -4.43 -10.47
N LEU A 240 4.93 -5.44 -10.43
CA LEU A 240 5.55 -5.99 -11.64
C LEU A 240 4.97 -7.33 -12.10
N VAL A 241 4.10 -8.00 -11.33
CA VAL A 241 3.46 -9.25 -11.78
C VAL A 241 2.71 -9.10 -13.10
N GLN A 242 2.06 -7.94 -13.33
CA GLN A 242 1.35 -7.71 -14.58
C GLN A 242 2.32 -7.58 -15.76
N LEU A 243 3.42 -6.86 -15.58
CA LEU A 243 4.47 -6.74 -16.59
C LEU A 243 5.10 -8.09 -16.91
N PHE A 244 5.40 -8.90 -15.88
CA PHE A 244 5.91 -10.27 -16.02
C PHE A 244 4.98 -11.14 -16.86
N ALA A 245 3.69 -11.18 -16.50
CA ALA A 245 2.73 -12.07 -17.15
C ALA A 245 2.48 -11.67 -18.62
N VAL A 246 2.45 -10.37 -18.91
CA VAL A 246 2.33 -9.83 -20.27
C VAL A 246 3.51 -10.23 -21.14
N GLU A 247 4.73 -10.10 -20.61
CA GLU A 247 5.95 -10.43 -21.33
C GLU A 247 6.03 -11.93 -21.65
N HIS A 248 5.47 -12.79 -20.79
CA HIS A 248 5.33 -14.23 -21.04
C HIS A 248 4.10 -14.62 -21.87
N GLY A 249 3.41 -13.67 -22.50
CA GLY A 249 2.33 -13.94 -23.46
C GLY A 249 0.97 -14.30 -22.84
N ILE A 250 0.74 -14.01 -21.55
CA ILE A 250 -0.56 -14.23 -20.92
C ILE A 250 -1.60 -13.25 -21.48
N SER A 251 -2.84 -13.73 -21.69
CA SER A 251 -3.96 -12.91 -22.12
C SER A 251 -4.13 -11.66 -21.26
N GLY A 252 -4.25 -10.49 -21.91
CA GLY A 252 -4.40 -9.20 -21.23
C GLY A 252 -5.59 -9.15 -20.26
N THR A 253 -6.67 -9.88 -20.53
CA THR A 253 -7.82 -9.98 -19.63
C THR A 253 -7.44 -10.66 -18.31
N LEU A 254 -6.62 -11.71 -18.35
CA LEU A 254 -6.21 -12.43 -17.15
C LEU A 254 -5.15 -11.68 -16.36
N VAL A 255 -4.15 -11.10 -17.05
CA VAL A 255 -3.17 -10.17 -16.45
C VAL A 255 -3.89 -9.06 -15.71
N PHE A 256 -4.93 -8.51 -16.32
CA PHE A 256 -5.75 -7.48 -15.72
C PHE A 256 -6.39 -7.96 -14.40
N TYR A 257 -7.08 -9.10 -14.41
CA TYR A 257 -7.74 -9.64 -13.21
C TYR A 257 -6.77 -10.13 -12.13
N SER A 258 -5.51 -10.41 -12.46
CA SER A 258 -4.51 -10.89 -11.48
C SER A 258 -4.37 -9.98 -10.26
N LEU A 259 -4.41 -8.66 -10.48
CA LEU A 259 -4.26 -7.66 -9.42
C LEU A 259 -5.55 -7.51 -8.60
N ALA A 260 -6.70 -7.68 -9.24
CA ALA A 260 -7.99 -7.78 -8.56
C ALA A 260 -8.05 -9.01 -7.65
N ILE A 261 -7.57 -10.16 -8.12
CA ILE A 261 -7.50 -11.41 -7.35
C ILE A 261 -6.59 -11.22 -6.12
N ILE A 262 -5.40 -10.61 -6.29
CA ILE A 262 -4.49 -10.29 -5.16
C ILE A 262 -5.21 -9.48 -4.08
N ASN A 263 -5.93 -8.43 -4.48
CA ASN A 263 -6.63 -7.54 -3.55
C ASN A 263 -7.78 -8.25 -2.82
N ILE A 264 -8.58 -9.05 -3.53
CA ILE A 264 -9.68 -9.83 -2.93
C ILE A 264 -9.13 -10.84 -1.92
N SER A 265 -8.10 -11.61 -2.30
CA SER A 265 -7.46 -12.59 -1.41
C SER A 265 -6.87 -11.92 -0.16
N SER A 266 -6.30 -10.73 -0.29
CA SER A 266 -5.79 -9.92 0.82
C SER A 266 -6.89 -9.51 1.80
N VAL A 267 -8.08 -9.14 1.33
CA VAL A 267 -9.22 -8.81 2.22
C VAL A 267 -9.61 -10.01 3.08
N PHE A 268 -9.77 -11.19 2.48
CA PHE A 268 -10.14 -12.40 3.22
C PHE A 268 -9.05 -12.80 4.22
N SER A 269 -7.78 -12.76 3.82
CA SER A 269 -6.69 -13.15 4.70
C SER A 269 -6.53 -12.22 5.90
N ARG A 270 -6.78 -10.90 5.72
CA ARG A 270 -6.81 -9.93 6.82
C ARG A 270 -7.85 -10.31 7.86
N VAL A 271 -9.08 -10.66 7.45
CA VAL A 271 -10.14 -11.02 8.40
C VAL A 271 -9.81 -12.33 9.13
N ILE A 272 -9.39 -13.36 8.39
CA ILE A 272 -9.09 -14.68 8.95
C ILE A 272 -7.92 -14.61 9.93
N VAL A 273 -6.79 -14.06 9.51
CA VAL A 273 -5.56 -14.05 10.32
C VAL A 273 -5.70 -13.16 11.55
N ASN A 274 -6.36 -11.99 11.45
CA ASN A 274 -6.60 -11.15 12.63
C ASN A 274 -7.52 -11.81 13.66
N SER A 275 -8.46 -12.65 13.22
CA SER A 275 -9.31 -13.43 14.12
C SER A 275 -8.52 -14.49 14.89
N LEU A 276 -7.49 -15.06 14.25
CA LEU A 276 -6.61 -16.08 14.84
C LEU A 276 -5.61 -15.53 15.86
N VAL A 277 -5.39 -14.20 15.91
CA VAL A 277 -4.44 -13.56 16.84
C VAL A 277 -4.73 -13.88 18.30
N LYS A 278 -6.01 -14.00 18.69
CA LYS A 278 -6.39 -14.35 20.06
C LYS A 278 -5.92 -15.75 20.47
N LYS A 279 -5.86 -16.70 19.51
CA LYS A 279 -5.54 -18.11 19.76
C LYS A 279 -4.04 -18.40 19.64
N PHE A 280 -3.38 -17.86 18.62
CA PHE A 280 -1.98 -18.19 18.30
C PHE A 280 -0.98 -17.07 18.67
N GLY A 281 -1.47 -15.87 18.96
CA GLY A 281 -0.64 -14.70 19.27
C GLY A 281 -0.11 -13.98 18.03
N ALA A 282 0.05 -12.66 18.13
CA ALA A 282 0.45 -11.80 17.01
C ALA A 282 1.86 -12.10 16.47
N PHE A 283 2.82 -12.40 17.36
CA PHE A 283 4.19 -12.72 16.96
C PHE A 283 4.28 -13.96 16.06
N HIS A 284 3.66 -15.07 16.43
CA HIS A 284 3.73 -16.32 15.66
C HIS A 284 3.11 -16.14 14.28
N LEU A 285 1.91 -15.57 14.24
CA LEU A 285 1.20 -15.35 12.98
C LEU A 285 1.95 -14.38 12.07
N SER A 286 2.59 -13.35 12.62
CA SER A 286 3.38 -12.40 11.82
C SER A 286 4.62 -13.08 11.21
N ILE A 287 5.37 -13.85 11.99
CA ILE A 287 6.57 -14.57 11.51
C ILE A 287 6.19 -15.56 10.40
N ILE A 288 5.13 -16.35 10.63
CA ILE A 288 4.64 -17.33 9.65
C ILE A 288 4.16 -16.62 8.38
N SER A 289 3.41 -15.53 8.51
CA SER A 289 2.91 -14.76 7.36
C SER A 289 4.05 -14.18 6.53
N CYS A 290 5.07 -13.58 7.18
CA CYS A 290 6.26 -13.07 6.49
C CYS A 290 7.02 -14.19 5.75
N ALA A 291 7.25 -15.33 6.41
CA ALA A 291 7.96 -16.45 5.79
C ALA A 291 7.19 -17.03 4.60
N LEU A 292 5.88 -17.25 4.75
CA LEU A 292 5.01 -17.68 3.66
C LEU A 292 4.98 -16.67 2.51
N ASN A 293 5.05 -15.38 2.80
CA ASN A 293 5.09 -14.35 1.75
C ASN A 293 6.42 -14.38 0.97
N GLY A 294 7.55 -14.67 1.64
CA GLY A 294 8.83 -14.92 0.98
C GLY A 294 8.75 -16.11 0.01
N PHE A 295 8.16 -17.22 0.44
CA PHE A 295 7.92 -18.37 -0.45
C PHE A 295 6.93 -18.06 -1.58
N ALA A 296 5.82 -17.38 -1.29
CA ALA A 296 4.84 -16.98 -2.29
C ALA A 296 5.46 -16.07 -3.35
N THR A 297 6.43 -15.22 -2.97
CA THR A 297 7.17 -14.35 -3.90
C THR A 297 7.93 -15.15 -4.96
N PHE A 298 8.54 -16.28 -4.60
CA PHE A 298 9.15 -17.18 -5.60
C PHE A 298 8.14 -17.73 -6.61
N GLY A 299 6.87 -17.87 -6.19
CA GLY A 299 5.78 -18.27 -7.07
C GLY A 299 5.56 -17.33 -8.26
N MET A 300 6.07 -16.09 -8.23
CA MET A 300 6.02 -15.18 -9.37
C MET A 300 6.70 -15.76 -10.61
N LEU A 301 7.74 -16.60 -10.43
CA LEU A 301 8.42 -17.28 -11.54
C LEU A 301 7.56 -18.35 -12.22
N ALA A 302 6.43 -18.74 -11.63
CA ALA A 302 5.47 -19.66 -12.24
C ALA A 302 4.36 -18.93 -13.03
N CYS A 303 4.35 -17.60 -13.05
CA CYS A 303 3.32 -16.77 -13.69
C CYS A 303 3.39 -16.75 -15.24
N TYR A 304 4.20 -17.60 -15.86
CA TYR A 304 4.26 -17.77 -17.32
C TYR A 304 3.11 -18.63 -17.86
N THR A 305 2.26 -19.18 -16.98
CA THR A 305 1.01 -19.85 -17.36
C THR A 305 -0.20 -19.16 -16.74
N PRO A 306 -1.39 -19.24 -17.38
CA PRO A 306 -2.63 -18.69 -16.82
C PRO A 306 -2.94 -19.21 -15.41
N THR A 307 -2.79 -20.52 -15.21
CA THR A 307 -3.02 -21.16 -13.92
C THR A 307 -2.01 -20.70 -12.87
N GLY A 308 -0.72 -20.62 -13.25
CA GLY A 308 0.34 -20.13 -12.37
C GLY A 308 0.09 -18.71 -11.89
N LEU A 309 -0.35 -17.81 -12.79
CA LEU A 309 -0.70 -16.44 -12.44
C LEU A 309 -1.86 -16.36 -11.43
N VAL A 310 -2.93 -17.14 -11.64
CA VAL A 310 -4.09 -17.16 -10.72
C VAL A 310 -3.69 -17.69 -9.34
N LEU A 311 -2.95 -18.81 -9.30
CA LEU A 311 -2.50 -19.41 -8.03
C LEU A 311 -1.56 -18.45 -7.29
N PHE A 312 -0.61 -17.84 -7.99
CA PHE A 312 0.26 -16.82 -7.42
C PHE A 312 -0.54 -15.65 -6.86
N SER A 313 -1.49 -15.10 -7.62
CA SER A 313 -2.32 -13.98 -7.17
C SER A 313 -3.06 -14.29 -5.87
N ILE A 314 -3.60 -15.50 -5.73
CA ILE A 314 -4.31 -15.92 -4.51
C ILE A 314 -3.34 -16.07 -3.34
N CYS A 315 -2.26 -16.83 -3.53
CA CYS A 315 -1.29 -17.13 -2.47
C CYS A 315 -0.55 -15.87 -2.01
N TYR A 316 -0.05 -15.07 -2.95
CA TYR A 316 0.64 -13.82 -2.65
C TYR A 316 -0.30 -12.81 -2.00
N GLY A 317 -1.51 -12.62 -2.55
CA GLY A 317 -2.51 -11.72 -1.97
C GLY A 317 -2.88 -12.10 -0.53
N ALA A 318 -3.05 -13.40 -0.25
CA ALA A 318 -3.32 -13.88 1.09
C ALA A 318 -2.16 -13.56 2.06
N CYS A 319 -0.93 -13.92 1.70
CA CYS A 319 0.25 -13.71 2.56
C CYS A 319 0.58 -12.23 2.78
N TYR A 320 0.44 -11.41 1.73
CA TYR A 320 0.58 -9.95 1.77
C TYR A 320 -0.41 -9.32 2.76
N GLY A 321 -1.70 -9.64 2.63
CA GLY A 321 -2.76 -9.07 3.48
C GLY A 321 -2.56 -9.39 4.96
N SER A 322 -2.13 -10.61 5.27
CA SER A 322 -1.83 -11.06 6.63
C SER A 322 -0.62 -10.32 7.21
N THR A 323 0.45 -10.19 6.45
CA THR A 323 1.69 -9.52 6.89
C THR A 323 1.44 -8.06 7.22
N PHE A 324 0.79 -7.32 6.30
CA PHE A 324 0.55 -5.89 6.48
C PHE A 324 -0.38 -5.59 7.67
N SER A 325 -1.43 -6.39 7.85
CA SER A 325 -2.40 -6.15 8.94
C SER A 325 -1.87 -6.45 10.33
N LEU A 326 -0.90 -7.36 10.47
CA LEU A 326 -0.31 -7.72 11.76
C LEU A 326 0.78 -6.74 12.22
N TYR A 327 1.42 -6.00 11.30
CA TYR A 327 2.56 -5.14 11.61
C TYR A 327 2.24 -4.03 12.63
N GLY A 328 1.11 -3.34 12.46
CA GLY A 328 0.68 -2.29 13.39
C GLY A 328 0.43 -2.83 14.81
N PRO A 329 -0.46 -3.83 14.99
CA PRO A 329 -0.69 -4.48 16.29
C PRO A 329 0.59 -5.04 16.94
N LEU A 330 1.48 -5.63 16.15
CA LEU A 330 2.75 -6.15 16.64
C LEU A 330 3.66 -5.03 17.17
N SER A 331 3.75 -3.92 16.45
CA SER A 331 4.53 -2.74 16.86
C SER A 331 4.05 -2.19 18.20
N VAL A 332 2.72 -2.09 18.39
CA VAL A 332 2.11 -1.62 19.65
C VAL A 332 2.34 -2.60 20.80
N HIS A 333 2.28 -3.90 20.53
CA HIS A 333 2.47 -4.93 21.55
C HIS A 333 3.89 -4.95 22.12
N VAL A 334 4.89 -4.68 21.28
CA VAL A 334 6.32 -4.76 21.66
C VAL A 334 6.85 -3.46 22.25
N ALA A 335 6.24 -2.32 21.90
CA ALA A 335 6.72 -1.02 22.30
C ALA A 335 6.65 -0.81 23.82
N PRO A 336 7.66 -0.15 24.42
CA PRO A 336 7.66 0.17 25.85
C PRO A 336 6.73 1.35 26.20
N SER A 337 6.33 2.14 25.19
CA SER A 337 5.48 3.32 25.35
C SER A 337 4.01 2.95 25.28
N LYS A 338 3.18 3.62 26.10
CA LYS A 338 1.72 3.53 26.02
C LYS A 338 1.11 4.44 24.95
N ASP A 339 1.93 5.31 24.34
CA ASP A 339 1.51 6.22 23.28
C ASP A 339 1.49 5.48 21.93
N THR A 340 0.37 4.83 21.64
CA THR A 340 0.14 4.05 20.41
C THR A 340 0.37 4.87 19.13
N GLY A 341 0.03 6.17 19.15
CA GLY A 341 0.19 7.04 17.99
C GLY A 341 1.66 7.25 17.63
N LYS A 342 2.49 7.57 18.63
CA LYS A 342 3.95 7.67 18.43
C LYS A 342 4.56 6.36 17.96
N VAL A 343 4.19 5.26 18.60
CA VAL A 343 4.72 3.92 18.29
C VAL A 343 4.41 3.52 16.84
N LEU A 344 3.20 3.75 16.37
CA LEU A 344 2.86 3.46 14.97
C LEU A 344 3.56 4.44 14.02
N GLY A 345 3.64 5.73 14.38
CA GLY A 345 4.31 6.75 13.56
C GLY A 345 5.76 6.38 13.22
N TYR A 346 6.57 6.02 14.22
CA TYR A 346 7.96 5.62 13.97
C TYR A 346 8.06 4.32 13.14
N ALA A 347 7.19 3.35 13.40
CA ALA A 347 7.18 2.07 12.67
C ALA A 347 6.79 2.21 11.19
N TRP A 348 5.86 3.11 10.87
CA TRP A 348 5.47 3.39 9.48
C TRP A 348 6.43 4.33 8.77
N THR A 349 7.10 5.23 9.49
CA THR A 349 8.12 6.12 8.90
C THR A 349 9.37 5.36 8.48
N SER A 350 9.81 4.34 9.23
CA SER A 350 10.89 3.48 8.73
C SER A 350 10.46 2.77 7.45
N SER A 351 9.23 2.27 7.42
CA SER A 351 8.66 1.56 6.29
C SER A 351 8.47 2.43 5.05
N SER A 352 8.22 3.74 5.20
CA SER A 352 8.03 4.65 4.08
C SER A 352 9.28 4.77 3.21
N VAL A 353 10.47 4.83 3.82
CA VAL A 353 11.75 4.90 3.09
C VAL A 353 11.94 3.65 2.23
N ALA A 354 11.64 2.48 2.79
CA ALA A 354 11.67 1.22 2.05
C ALA A 354 10.67 1.20 0.88
N ALA A 355 9.50 1.82 1.04
CA ALA A 355 8.48 1.87 0.00
C ALA A 355 8.93 2.62 -1.26
N VAL A 356 9.73 3.69 -1.12
CA VAL A 356 10.27 4.42 -2.29
C VAL A 356 11.27 3.57 -3.05
N ILE A 357 12.23 2.98 -2.33
CA ILE A 357 13.43 2.40 -2.95
C ILE A 357 13.25 0.93 -3.33
N GLY A 358 12.32 0.21 -2.71
CA GLY A 358 12.16 -1.23 -2.85
C GLY A 358 11.86 -1.69 -4.28
N THR A 359 10.78 -1.16 -4.88
CA THR A 359 10.40 -1.53 -6.25
C THR A 359 11.45 -1.10 -7.28
N PRO A 360 11.99 0.13 -7.27
CA PRO A 360 13.08 0.51 -8.17
C PRO A 360 14.30 -0.39 -8.06
N LEU A 361 14.75 -0.72 -6.84
CA LEU A 361 15.88 -1.64 -6.64
C LEU A 361 15.58 -3.03 -7.22
N GLY A 362 14.42 -3.59 -6.92
CA GLY A 362 14.00 -4.88 -7.47
C GLY A 362 13.91 -4.86 -9.01
N ALA A 363 13.36 -3.79 -9.59
CA ALA A 363 13.25 -3.62 -11.03
C ALA A 363 14.62 -3.39 -11.71
N ALA A 364 15.54 -2.69 -11.04
CA ALA A 364 16.91 -2.49 -11.52
C ALA A 364 17.68 -3.82 -11.58
N LEU A 365 17.42 -4.73 -10.64
CA LEU A 365 18.00 -6.08 -10.63
C LEU A 365 17.46 -6.95 -11.78
N VAL A 366 16.21 -6.75 -12.19
CA VAL A 366 15.64 -7.39 -13.39
C VAL A 366 16.34 -6.89 -14.66
N GLY A 367 16.67 -5.61 -14.71
CA GLY A 367 17.42 -5.00 -15.81
C GLY A 367 16.65 -4.94 -17.13
N LYS A 368 17.33 -4.54 -18.20
CA LYS A 368 16.74 -4.45 -19.56
C LYS A 368 16.51 -5.81 -20.21
N ASP A 369 17.26 -6.81 -19.77
CA ASP A 369 17.21 -8.18 -20.30
C ASP A 369 16.10 -9.02 -19.61
N TYR A 370 15.27 -8.41 -18.77
CA TYR A 370 14.15 -9.06 -18.07
C TYR A 370 14.55 -10.32 -17.30
N ILE A 371 15.66 -10.25 -16.56
CA ILE A 371 16.15 -11.38 -15.75
C ILE A 371 15.40 -11.41 -14.41
N TRP A 372 14.16 -11.89 -14.45
CA TRP A 372 13.19 -11.80 -13.34
C TRP A 372 13.61 -12.45 -12.04
N TRP A 373 14.35 -13.56 -12.10
CA TRP A 373 14.75 -14.30 -10.89
C TRP A 373 15.58 -13.44 -9.92
N ARG A 374 16.33 -12.44 -10.42
CA ARG A 374 17.13 -11.53 -9.59
C ARG A 374 16.26 -10.64 -8.71
N GLY A 375 15.23 -10.02 -9.30
CA GLY A 375 14.27 -9.19 -8.57
C GLY A 375 13.39 -10.01 -7.63
N VAL A 376 12.94 -11.20 -8.08
CA VAL A 376 12.18 -12.14 -7.25
C VAL A 376 12.99 -12.61 -6.04
N LEU A 377 14.25 -12.98 -6.23
CA LEU A 377 15.14 -13.40 -5.15
C LEU A 377 15.35 -12.27 -4.14
N PHE A 378 15.60 -11.05 -4.62
CA PHE A 378 15.72 -9.87 -3.75
C PHE A 378 14.46 -9.66 -2.89
N ALA A 379 13.28 -9.65 -3.50
CA ALA A 379 12.03 -9.46 -2.79
C ALA A 379 11.75 -10.57 -1.76
N ALA A 380 11.99 -11.84 -2.15
CA ALA A 380 11.82 -12.99 -1.26
C ALA A 380 12.79 -12.94 -0.06
N LEU A 381 14.07 -12.63 -0.31
CA LEU A 381 15.08 -12.50 0.76
C LEU A 381 14.72 -11.40 1.75
N CYS A 382 14.18 -10.27 1.28
CA CYS A 382 13.70 -9.20 2.17
C CYS A 382 12.62 -9.71 3.14
N TYR A 383 11.69 -10.54 2.68
CA TYR A 383 10.68 -11.16 3.56
C TYR A 383 11.27 -12.17 4.54
N PHE A 384 12.24 -12.98 4.13
CA PHE A 384 12.92 -13.90 5.06
C PHE A 384 13.72 -13.16 6.12
N VAL A 385 14.44 -12.09 5.73
CA VAL A 385 15.13 -11.21 6.68
C VAL A 385 14.14 -10.60 7.66
N ALA A 386 12.98 -10.12 7.19
CA ALA A 386 11.92 -9.61 8.07
C ALA A 386 11.41 -10.69 9.05
N ALA A 387 11.19 -11.93 8.59
CA ALA A 387 10.76 -13.04 9.45
C ALA A 387 11.80 -13.40 10.52
N VAL A 388 13.09 -13.44 10.15
CA VAL A 388 14.20 -13.68 11.08
C VAL A 388 14.30 -12.57 12.11
N LEU A 389 14.19 -11.30 11.70
CA LEU A 389 14.20 -10.16 12.62
C LEU A 389 13.02 -10.23 13.62
N GLN A 390 11.82 -10.61 13.17
CA GLN A 390 10.67 -10.82 14.04
C GLN A 390 10.87 -11.99 15.01
N LEU A 391 11.52 -13.07 14.58
CA LEU A 391 11.86 -14.20 15.42
C LEU A 391 12.87 -13.83 16.51
N VAL A 392 13.92 -13.08 16.15
CA VAL A 392 14.91 -12.56 17.12
C VAL A 392 14.25 -11.59 18.09
N ALA A 393 13.40 -10.67 17.60
CA ALA A 393 12.65 -9.74 18.44
C ALA A 393 11.77 -10.48 19.46
N ARG A 394 11.10 -11.56 19.05
CA ARG A 394 10.31 -12.42 19.93
C ARG A 394 11.17 -13.05 21.02
N GLY A 395 12.32 -13.60 20.66
CA GLY A 395 13.25 -14.25 21.60
C GLY A 395 13.72 -13.29 22.70
N ILE A 396 14.13 -12.09 22.32
CA ILE A 396 14.57 -11.04 23.26
C ILE A 396 13.39 -10.55 24.12
N HIS A 397 12.24 -10.31 23.50
CA HIS A 397 11.05 -9.87 24.23
C HIS A 397 10.59 -10.89 25.28
N ALA A 398 10.62 -12.19 24.94
CA ALA A 398 10.28 -13.26 25.87
C ALA A 398 11.27 -13.36 27.05
N ARG A 399 12.58 -13.16 26.81
CA ARG A 399 13.59 -13.10 27.88
C ARG A 399 13.34 -11.94 28.84
N HIS A 400 13.13 -10.74 28.33
CA HIS A 400 12.81 -9.57 29.17
C HIS A 400 11.54 -9.76 30.02
N LEU A 401 10.52 -10.44 29.48
CA LEU A 401 9.29 -10.75 30.23
C LEU A 401 9.55 -11.76 31.36
N ARG A 402 10.41 -12.76 31.13
CA ARG A 402 10.80 -13.73 32.16
C ARG A 402 11.61 -13.07 33.27
N GLU A 403 12.62 -12.27 32.92
CA GLU A 403 13.44 -11.52 33.89
C GLU A 403 12.61 -10.58 34.75
N LYS A 404 11.62 -9.89 34.16
CA LYS A 404 10.67 -9.07 34.93
C LYS A 404 9.78 -9.87 35.89
N LYS A 405 9.43 -11.11 35.57
CA LYS A 405 8.64 -11.97 36.46
C LYS A 405 9.48 -12.47 37.63
N VAL A 406 10.72 -12.90 37.34
CA VAL A 406 11.69 -13.31 38.37
C VAL A 406 12.02 -12.14 39.30
N GLY A 407 12.33 -10.95 38.77
CA GLY A 407 12.62 -9.77 39.58
C GLY A 407 11.43 -9.21 40.38
N LYS A 408 10.21 -9.69 40.12
CA LYS A 408 9.00 -9.37 40.91
C LYS A 408 8.61 -10.47 41.90
N GLY A 409 9.40 -11.54 42.02
CA GLY A 409 9.07 -12.68 42.89
C GLY A 409 7.79 -13.42 42.50
N LEU A 410 7.40 -13.38 41.22
CA LEU A 410 6.18 -14.01 40.70
C LEU A 410 6.42 -15.42 40.12
N ILE A 411 7.56 -16.02 40.43
CA ILE A 411 7.93 -17.41 40.06
C ILE A 411 8.55 -18.05 41.29
#